data_AF-A0A352X4K6-F1
#
_entry.id   AF-A0A352X4K6-F1
#
_cell.length_a   1.000
_cell.length_b   1.000
_cell.length_c   1.000
_cell.angle_alpha   90.00
_cell.angle_beta   90.00
_cell.angle_gamma   90.00
#
_symmetry.space_group_name_H-M   'P 1'
#
loop_
_entity.id
_entity.type
_entity.pdbx_description
1 polymer ?
#
loop_
_entity_poly.entity_id
_entity_poly.type
_entity_poly.pdbx_seq_one_letter_code
_entity_poly.pdbx_strand_id
1 'polypeptide(L)' 'MSIYVGNLSYEVGEEDLKQVFAEYGSVKSVQLPIDRETGRVRGFGFVEMSSETEEGAAIEALDGAEWMG' A
#
# COMPACT_ATOMS: atom_id res chain seq x y z
N MET A 1 1.20 13.13 -0.18
CA MET A 1 2.25 12.18 0.18
C MET A 1 1.70 10.79 -0.08
N SER A 2 1.75 10.33 -1.32
CA SER A 2 0.96 9.21 -1.81
C SER A 2 1.87 8.20 -2.49
N ILE A 3 1.97 7.01 -1.90
CA ILE A 3 2.84 5.93 -2.33
C ILE A 3 2.04 5.02 -3.25
N TYR A 4 2.57 4.77 -4.45
CA TYR A 4 2.04 3.75 -5.34
C TYR A 4 2.62 2.39 -4.94
N VAL A 5 1.73 1.41 -4.74
CA VAL A 5 2.12 0.05 -4.40
C VAL A 5 1.61 -0.87 -5.51
N GLY A 6 2.53 -1.42 -6.31
CA GLY A 6 2.23 -2.30 -7.42
C GLY A 6 2.59 -3.76 -7.14
N ASN A 7 2.22 -4.65 -8.06
CA ASN A 7 2.52 -6.08 -7.98
C ASN A 7 1.98 -6.75 -6.70
N LEU A 8 0.84 -6.26 -6.21
CA LEU A 8 0.18 -6.80 -5.03
C LEU A 8 -0.58 -8.09 -5.36
N SER A 9 -0.62 -9.01 -4.40
CA SER A 9 -1.47 -10.20 -4.48
C SER A 9 -2.95 -9.82 -4.56
N TYR A 10 -3.75 -10.65 -5.24
CA TYR A 10 -5.20 -10.49 -5.36
C TYR A 10 -5.95 -10.68 -4.03
N GLU A 11 -5.26 -11.18 -3.01
CA GLU A 11 -5.80 -11.39 -1.66
C GLU A 11 -5.55 -10.20 -0.74
N VAL A 12 -4.79 -9.18 -1.20
CA VAL A 12 -4.44 -8.05 -0.35
C VAL A 12 -5.64 -7.15 -0.08
N GLY A 13 -5.81 -6.75 1.18
CA GLY A 13 -6.79 -5.77 1.61
C GLY A 13 -6.18 -4.41 1.96
N GLU A 14 -7.07 -3.44 2.18
CA GLU A 14 -6.68 -2.10 2.64
C GLU A 14 -6.06 -2.15 4.04
N GLU A 15 -6.54 -3.07 4.90
CA GLU A 15 -6.01 -3.27 6.24
C GLU A 15 -4.58 -3.80 6.23
N ASP A 16 -4.24 -4.70 5.30
CA ASP A 16 -2.89 -5.24 5.16
C ASP A 16 -1.89 -4.15 4.80
N LEU A 17 -2.21 -3.34 3.78
CA LEU A 17 -1.40 -2.18 3.42
C LEU A 17 -1.31 -1.20 4.58
N LYS A 18 -2.43 -0.90 5.25
CA LYS A 18 -2.41 0.02 6.39
C LYS A 18 -1.48 -0.48 7.50
N GLN A 19 -1.50 -1.77 7.82
CA GLN A 19 -0.68 -2.36 8.87
C GLN A 19 0.81 -2.30 8.53
N VAL A 20 1.19 -2.62 7.30
CA VAL A 20 2.59 -2.55 6.85
C VAL A 20 3.11 -1.12 6.90
N PHE A 21 2.35 -0.18 6.33
CA PHE A 21 2.77 1.22 6.27
C PHE A 21 2.70 1.92 7.63
N ALA A 22 1.89 1.41 8.58
CA ALA A 22 1.82 1.92 9.94
C ALA A 22 3.14 1.76 10.73
N GLU A 23 4.03 0.86 10.32
CA GLU A 23 5.36 0.71 10.93
C GLU A 23 6.29 1.88 10.60
N TYR A 24 6.04 2.56 9.47
CA TYR A 24 6.85 3.66 8.96
C TYR A 24 6.25 5.04 9.23
N GLY A 25 4.99 5.11 9.67
CA GLY A 25 4.33 6.36 10.03
C GLY A 25 2.81 6.29 10.08
N SER A 26 2.16 7.45 10.17
CA SER A 26 0.70 7.52 10.23
C SER A 26 0.07 7.48 8.83
N VAL A 27 -0.63 6.39 8.52
CA VAL A 27 -1.41 6.25 7.28
C VAL A 27 -2.70 7.07 7.35
N LYS A 28 -2.85 8.04 6.43
CA LYS A 28 -4.07 8.86 6.27
C LYS A 28 -5.18 8.10 5.55
N SER A 29 -4.84 7.44 4.45
CA SER A 29 -5.81 6.78 3.59
C SER A 29 -5.15 5.66 2.81
N VAL A 30 -5.91 4.61 2.53
CA VAL A 30 -5.52 3.54 1.62
C VAL A 30 -6.59 3.48 0.53
N GLN A 31 -6.15 3.28 -0.71
CA GLN A 31 -7.04 3.10 -1.86
C GLN A 31 -6.61 1.83 -2.59
N LEU A 32 -7.47 0.81 -2.59
CA LEU A 32 -7.28 -0.40 -3.38
C LEU A 32 -8.36 -0.47 -4.47
N PRO A 33 -8.03 -0.10 -5.71
CA PRO A 33 -8.93 -0.26 -6.83
C PRO A 33 -9.31 -1.73 -7.00
N ILE A 34 -10.61 -1.98 -6.94
CA ILE A 34 -11.19 -3.29 -7.27
C ILE A 34 -11.68 -3.30 -8.72
N ASP A 35 -11.50 -4.44 -9.34
CA ASP A 35 -12.11 -4.79 -10.61
C ASP A 35 -13.61 -4.97 -10.41
N ARG A 36 -14.41 -4.21 -11.15
CA ARG A 36 -15.87 -4.17 -10.97
C ARG A 36 -16.58 -5.40 -11.52
N GLU A 37 -15.93 -6.17 -12.38
CA GLU A 37 -16.52 -7.37 -12.99
C GLU A 37 -16.30 -8.60 -12.11
N THR A 38 -15.09 -8.72 -11.53
CA THR A 38 -14.69 -9.86 -10.70
C THR A 38 -14.77 -9.60 -9.20
N GLY A 39 -14.85 -8.33 -8.78
CA GLY A 39 -14.80 -7.92 -7.38
C GLY A 39 -13.42 -8.05 -6.74
N ARG A 40 -12.37 -8.38 -7.52
CA ARG A 40 -11.01 -8.60 -7.03
C ARG A 40 -10.18 -7.34 -7.10
N VAL A 41 -9.19 -7.19 -6.23
CA VAL A 41 -8.25 -6.06 -6.30
C VAL A 41 -7.45 -6.11 -7.60
N ARG A 42 -7.07 -4.96 -8.15
CA ARG A 42 -6.39 -4.90 -9.46
C ARG A 42 -4.89 -5.22 -9.40
N GLY A 43 -4.38 -5.67 -8.25
CA GLY A 43 -2.96 -5.95 -8.02
C GLY A 43 -2.12 -4.69 -7.81
N PHE A 44 -2.76 -3.57 -7.47
CA PHE A 44 -2.09 -2.34 -7.08
C PHE A 44 -2.98 -1.52 -6.13
N GLY A 45 -2.37 -0.61 -5.39
CA GLY A 45 -3.04 0.30 -4.47
C GLY A 45 -2.23 1.58 -4.27
N PHE A 46 -2.85 2.52 -3.55
CA PHE A 46 -2.21 3.77 -3.14
C PHE A 46 -2.33 3.93 -1.63
N VAL A 47 -1.23 4.31 -0.99
CA VAL A 47 -1.18 4.58 0.45
C VAL A 47 -0.79 6.03 0.67
N GLU A 48 -1.63 6.79 1.35
CA GLU A 48 -1.35 8.17 1.71
C GLU A 48 -0.77 8.25 3.13
N MET A 49 0.45 8.77 3.26
CA MET A 49 1.13 8.99 4.54
C MET A 49 0.84 10.39 5.08
N SER A 50 1.07 10.59 6.38
CA SER A 50 0.80 11.88 7.02
C SER A 50 1.88 12.93 6.73
N SER A 51 3.12 12.52 6.50
CA SER A 51 4.29 13.37 6.21
C SER A 51 5.17 12.82 5.06
N GLU A 52 5.92 13.70 4.39
CA GLU A 52 6.92 13.38 3.35
C GLU A 52 8.08 12.56 3.92
N THR A 53 8.45 12.78 5.18
CA THR A 53 9.51 11.99 5.83
C THR A 53 9.07 10.54 6.06
N GLU A 54 7.82 10.33 6.49
CA GLU A 54 7.25 8.98 6.67
C GLU A 54 7.08 8.29 5.32
N GLU A 55 6.69 9.04 4.29
CA GLU A 55 6.61 8.55 2.92
C GLU A 55 7.97 8.06 2.41
N GLY A 56 9.01 8.89 2.53
CA GLY A 56 10.36 8.53 2.11
C GLY A 56 10.88 7.29 2.82
N ALA A 57 10.71 7.22 4.14
CA ALA A 57 11.12 6.06 4.93
C ALA A 57 10.41 4.76 4.51
N ALA A 58 9.10 4.84 4.22
CA ALA A 58 8.34 3.69 3.73
C ALA A 58 8.80 3.25 2.34
N ILE A 59 9.05 4.19 1.42
CA ILE A 59 9.55 3.88 0.08
C ILE A 59 10.95 3.25 0.17
N GLU A 60 11.88 3.84 0.92
CA GLU A 60 13.23 3.31 1.05
C GLU A 60 13.28 1.90 1.66
N ALA A 61 12.32 1.55 2.52
CA ALA A 61 12.26 0.24 3.16
C ALA A 61 11.47 -0.81 2.36
N LEU A 62 10.43 -0.40 1.64
CA LEU A 62 9.48 -1.30 0.99
C LEU A 62 9.66 -1.39 -0.54
N ASP A 63 10.38 -0.45 -1.16
CA ASP A 63 10.67 -0.50 -2.60
C ASP A 63 11.53 -1.73 -2.92
N GLY A 64 10.98 -2.62 -3.76
CA GLY A 64 11.62 -3.90 -4.09
C GLY A 64 11.57 -4.96 -2.99
N ALA A 65 10.90 -4.70 -1.87
CA ALA A 65 10.69 -5.70 -0.83
C ALA A 65 9.68 -6.76 -1.31
N GLU A 66 9.99 -8.04 -1.08
CA GLU A 66 9.04 -9.13 -1.27
C GLU A 66 8.12 -9.20 -0.05
N TRP A 67 6.84 -8.92 -0.25
CA TRP A 67 5.82 -8.97 0.78
C TRP A 67 4.68 -9.89 0.33
N MET A 68 4.27 -10.80 1.22
CA MET A 68 3.43 -11.97 0.92
C MET A 68 4.05 -12.92 -0.12
N GLY A 69 5.23 -13.43 0.19
CA GLY A 69 5.81 -14.59 -0.49
C GLY A 69 5.05 -15.88 -0.23
#